data_AF-A0ABD0MLT4-F1
#
_entry.id   AF-A0ABD0MLT4-F1
#
_cell.length_a   1.000
_cell.length_b   1.000
_cell.length_c   1.000
_cell.angle_alpha   90.00
_cell.angle_beta   90.00
_cell.angle_gamma   90.00
#
_symmetry.space_group_name_H-M   'P 1'
#
loop_
_entity.id
_entity.type
_entity.pdbx_description
1 polymer ?
#
loop_
_entity_poly.entity_id
_entity_poly.type
_entity_poly.pdbx_seq_one_letter_code
_entity_poly.pdbx_strand_id
1 'polypeptide(L)'
;MFVSAPGVHVFLFVVPFGRFTEKEEEMLTKVKQVFGKDVLKHVVILFTYGDECDQETVQSEIGRNRVVGRVIRSCHGFHVFDNKDQNNREQVNDLLQKIDTMVWNQGYYTSEMYQLAQITTFERFWKIHKNFFKAMIAFFQNMS
;
A
#
# COMPACT_ATOMS: atom_id res chain seq x y z
N MET A 1 -9.08 -9.67 15.69
CA MET A 1 -8.18 -8.70 15.04
C MET A 1 -7.25 -8.09 16.09
N PHE A 2 -6.38 -8.90 16.71
CA PHE A 2 -5.42 -8.50 17.75
C PHE A 2 -3.95 -8.60 17.28
N VAL A 3 -3.71 -9.12 16.07
CA VAL A 3 -2.37 -9.55 15.59
C VAL A 3 -1.45 -8.36 15.27
N SER A 4 -1.99 -7.13 15.22
CA SER A 4 -1.27 -5.94 14.76
C SER A 4 -1.44 -4.76 15.72
N ALA A 5 -1.70 -5.00 17.01
CA ALA A 5 -1.75 -3.93 18.00
C ALA A 5 -0.31 -3.50 18.38
N PRO A 6 -0.01 -2.19 18.53
CA PRO A 6 -0.91 -1.03 18.42
C PRO A 6 -1.15 -0.52 16.98
N GLY A 7 -0.42 -1.02 15.99
CA GLY A 7 -0.62 -0.75 14.57
C GLY A 7 0.28 -1.61 13.68
N VAL A 8 0.15 -1.45 12.36
CA VAL A 8 1.02 -2.13 11.39
C VAL A 8 2.29 -1.29 11.16
N HIS A 9 3.46 -1.91 11.36
CA HIS A 9 4.75 -1.30 11.05
C HIS A 9 4.90 -1.08 9.55
N VAL A 10 4.73 -2.14 8.75
CA VAL A 10 4.93 -2.15 7.31
C VAL A 10 3.94 -3.06 6.60
N PHE A 11 3.56 -2.69 5.38
CA PHE A 11 2.94 -3.57 4.40
C PHE A 11 3.97 -3.95 3.34
N LEU A 12 4.26 -5.24 3.20
CA LEU A 12 5.14 -5.72 2.14
C LEU A 12 4.30 -6.05 0.91
N PHE A 13 4.55 -5.34 -0.20
CA PHE A 13 3.93 -5.63 -1.49
C PHE A 13 4.91 -6.44 -2.34
N VAL A 14 4.73 -7.76 -2.34
CA VAL A 14 5.68 -8.70 -2.93
C VAL A 14 5.43 -8.84 -4.44
N VAL A 15 6.44 -8.55 -5.25
CA VAL A 15 6.35 -8.59 -6.72
C VAL A 15 7.57 -9.29 -7.31
N PRO A 16 7.40 -10.32 -8.16
CA PRO A 16 8.50 -10.84 -8.97
C PRO A 16 9.12 -9.76 -9.86
N PHE A 17 10.44 -9.65 -9.90
CA PHE A 17 11.08 -8.75 -10.86
C PHE A 17 10.67 -9.08 -12.30
N GLY A 18 10.57 -8.06 -13.15
CA GLY A 18 10.15 -8.18 -14.55
C GLY A 18 8.65 -8.45 -14.76
N ARG A 19 7.85 -8.62 -13.70
CA ARG A 19 6.39 -8.83 -13.79
C ARG A 19 5.56 -7.64 -13.33
N PHE A 20 6.17 -6.47 -13.19
CA PHE A 20 5.43 -5.28 -12.83
C PHE A 20 4.59 -4.80 -14.02
N THR A 21 3.27 -4.80 -13.86
CA THR A 21 2.30 -4.39 -14.89
C THR A 21 1.33 -3.35 -14.31
N GLU A 22 0.38 -2.89 -15.13
CA GLU A 22 -0.69 -1.99 -14.69
C GLU A 22 -1.57 -2.61 -13.60
N LYS A 23 -1.61 -3.95 -13.48
CA LYS A 23 -2.38 -4.66 -12.45
C LYS A 23 -1.89 -4.34 -11.03
N GLU A 24 -0.58 -4.25 -10.85
CA GLU A 24 0.02 -3.88 -9.57
C GLU A 24 -0.33 -2.44 -9.18
N GLU A 25 -0.35 -1.52 -10.14
CA GLU A 25 -0.82 -0.13 -9.91
C GLU A 25 -2.31 -0.07 -9.55
N GLU A 26 -3.14 -0.87 -10.22
CA GLU A 26 -4.57 -0.99 -9.90
C GLU A 26 -4.78 -1.54 -8.48
N MET A 27 -4.00 -2.56 -8.09
CA MET A 27 -4.07 -3.15 -6.76
C MET A 27 -3.71 -2.13 -5.68
N LEU A 28 -2.62 -1.37 -5.84
CA LEU A 28 -2.24 -0.31 -4.90
C LEU A 28 -3.25 0.85 -4.90
N THR A 29 -3.96 1.06 -6.01
CA THR A 29 -5.08 2.00 -6.06
C THR A 29 -6.25 1.55 -5.22
N LYS A 30 -6.61 0.25 -5.25
CA LYS A 30 -7.62 -0.32 -4.36
C LYS A 30 -7.20 -0.28 -2.90
N VAL A 31 -5.93 -0.58 -2.60
CA VAL A 31 -5.37 -0.45 -1.24
C VAL A 31 -5.54 0.98 -0.71
N LYS A 32 -5.20 2.01 -1.51
CA LYS A 32 -5.44 3.42 -1.15
C LYS A 32 -6.92 3.75 -0.90
N GLN A 33 -7.84 3.14 -1.67
CA GLN A 33 -9.27 3.38 -1.50
C GLN A 33 -9.78 2.80 -0.18
N VAL A 34 -9.27 1.63 0.21
CA VAL A 34 -9.69 0.95 1.44
C VAL A 34 -9.03 1.54 2.69
N PHE A 35 -7.73 1.81 2.63
CA PHE A 35 -6.91 2.19 3.77
C PHE A 35 -6.53 3.69 3.78
N GLY A 36 -7.10 4.46 2.86
CA GLY A 36 -6.77 5.87 2.70
C GLY A 36 -5.41 6.08 2.03
N LYS A 37 -5.17 7.30 1.55
CA LYS A 37 -3.97 7.64 0.76
C LYS A 37 -2.65 7.44 1.50
N ASP A 38 -2.65 7.58 2.82
CA ASP A 38 -1.43 7.55 3.64
C ASP A 38 -0.90 6.13 3.85
N VAL A 39 -1.70 5.09 3.57
CA VAL A 39 -1.26 3.69 3.67
C VAL A 39 -0.01 3.40 2.85
N LEU A 40 0.15 4.04 1.68
CA LEU A 40 1.30 3.78 0.81
C LEU A 40 2.62 4.23 1.42
N LYS A 41 2.60 5.19 2.36
CA LYS A 41 3.80 5.60 3.10
C LYS A 41 4.33 4.49 4.00
N HIS A 42 3.47 3.51 4.34
CA HIS A 42 3.82 2.30 5.08
C HIS A 42 3.98 1.07 4.18
N VAL A 43 3.95 1.22 2.85
CA VAL A 43 4.15 0.13 1.89
C VAL A 43 5.60 0.11 1.42
N VAL A 44 6.25 -1.06 1.50
CA VAL A 44 7.53 -1.34 0.84
C VAL A 44 7.29 -2.34 -0.29
N ILE A 45 7.71 -2.00 -1.51
CA ILE A 45 7.68 -2.94 -2.63
C ILE A 45 8.82 -3.93 -2.46
N LEU A 46 8.52 -5.21 -2.28
CA LEU A 46 9.51 -6.27 -2.13
C LEU A 46 9.68 -7.00 -3.46
N PHE A 47 10.76 -6.70 -4.18
CA PHE A 47 11.11 -7.40 -5.40
C PHE A 47 11.73 -8.76 -5.06
N THR A 48 11.17 -9.83 -5.62
CA THR A 48 11.73 -11.18 -5.53
C THR A 48 12.48 -11.54 -6.82
N TYR A 49 13.23 -12.64 -6.80
CA TYR A 49 14.22 -13.01 -7.82
C TYR A 49 15.46 -12.11 -7.77
N GLY A 50 15.95 -11.83 -6.56
CA GLY A 50 17.15 -11.01 -6.34
C GLY A 50 18.43 -11.58 -6.96
N ASP A 51 18.45 -12.88 -7.28
CA ASP A 51 19.52 -13.52 -8.05
C ASP A 51 19.55 -13.11 -9.53
N GLU A 52 18.39 -12.70 -10.06
CA GLU A 52 18.21 -12.24 -11.43
C GLU A 52 18.08 -10.70 -11.51
N CYS A 53 18.01 -10.03 -10.37
CA CYS A 53 17.80 -8.59 -10.28
C CYS A 53 18.42 -8.00 -9.01
N ASP A 54 19.47 -7.20 -9.18
CA ASP A 54 20.06 -6.42 -8.09
C ASP A 54 19.42 -5.03 -7.93
N GLN A 55 19.87 -4.27 -6.93
CA GLN A 55 19.36 -2.91 -6.70
C GLN A 55 19.56 -1.99 -7.91
N GLU A 56 20.69 -2.08 -8.62
CA GLU A 56 20.99 -1.23 -9.78
C GLU A 56 20.01 -1.50 -10.92
N THR A 57 19.67 -2.77 -11.13
CA THR A 57 18.70 -3.21 -12.12
C THR A 57 17.31 -2.64 -11.83
N VAL A 58 16.85 -2.68 -10.57
CA VAL A 58 15.59 -2.05 -10.17
C VAL A 58 15.63 -0.53 -10.38
N GLN A 59 16.73 0.14 -10.02
CA GLN A 59 16.88 1.58 -10.24
C GLN A 59 16.83 1.96 -11.72
N SER A 60 17.47 1.15 -12.58
CA SER A 60 17.36 1.34 -14.02
C SER A 60 15.93 1.16 -14.52
N GLU A 61 15.18 0.18 -14.00
CA GLU A 61 13.78 -0.04 -14.37
C GLU A 61 12.88 1.12 -13.91
N ILE A 62 13.09 1.66 -12.70
CA ILE A 62 12.42 2.87 -12.20
C ILE A 62 12.59 4.05 -13.15
N GLY A 63 13.78 4.20 -13.75
CA GLY A 63 14.09 5.25 -14.70
C GLY A 63 13.45 5.04 -16.08
N ARG A 64 13.39 3.79 -16.55
CA ARG A 64 12.87 3.45 -17.89
C ARG A 64 11.35 3.32 -17.92
N ASN A 65 10.76 2.71 -16.90
CA ASN A 65 9.36 2.37 -16.84
C ASN A 65 8.59 3.37 -15.98
N ARG A 66 7.82 4.23 -16.62
CA ARG A 66 7.07 5.31 -15.96
C ARG A 66 6.05 4.79 -14.94
N VAL A 67 5.45 3.63 -15.18
CA VAL A 67 4.46 3.01 -14.28
C VAL A 67 5.16 2.53 -13.01
N VAL A 68 6.20 1.71 -13.17
CA VAL A 68 7.04 1.22 -12.05
C VAL A 68 7.57 2.38 -11.23
N GLY A 69 8.16 3.38 -11.89
CA GLY A 69 8.71 4.53 -11.20
C GLY A 69 7.66 5.34 -10.45
N ARG A 70 6.45 5.50 -11.01
CA ARG A 70 5.35 6.20 -10.33
C ARG A 70 4.89 5.44 -9.09
N VAL A 71 4.73 4.13 -9.19
CA VAL A 71 4.32 3.29 -8.06
C VAL A 71 5.35 3.35 -6.94
N ILE A 72 6.62 3.10 -7.24
CA ILE A 72 7.67 3.07 -6.22
C ILE A 72 7.80 4.42 -5.52
N ARG A 73 7.73 5.53 -6.27
CA ARG A 73 7.74 6.88 -5.69
C ARG A 73 6.50 7.21 -4.84
N SER A 74 5.40 6.48 -5.02
CA SER A 74 4.20 6.66 -4.20
C SER A 74 4.22 5.83 -2.90
N CYS A 75 5.16 4.87 -2.80
CA CYS A 75 5.35 4.01 -1.63
C CYS A 75 6.55 4.49 -0.78
N HIS A 76 6.82 3.85 0.36
CA HIS A 76 8.02 4.14 1.17
C HIS A 76 9.31 3.92 0.37
N GLY A 77 9.31 2.92 -0.49
CA GLY A 77 10.43 2.56 -1.34
C GLY A 77 10.33 1.11 -1.77
N PHE A 78 11.47 0.54 -2.14
CA PHE A 78 11.56 -0.88 -2.50
C PHE A 78 12.69 -1.58 -1.73
N HIS A 79 12.65 -2.91 -1.74
CA HIS A 79 13.71 -3.79 -1.27
C HIS A 79 13.81 -4.98 -2.22
N VAL A 80 15.01 -5.52 -2.40
CA VAL A 80 15.26 -6.69 -3.26
C VAL A 80 15.55 -7.88 -2.37
N PHE A 81 14.98 -9.03 -2.70
CA PHE A 81 15.10 -10.25 -1.93
C PHE A 81 15.42 -11.43 -2.85
N ASP A 82 16.48 -12.16 -2.54
CA ASP A 82 16.78 -13.45 -3.16
C ASP A 82 16.26 -14.57 -2.27
N ASN A 83 15.13 -15.15 -2.66
CA ASN A 83 14.50 -16.26 -1.94
C ASN A 83 15.26 -17.59 -2.13
N LYS A 84 16.18 -17.68 -3.10
CA LYS A 84 17.01 -18.88 -3.33
C LYS A 84 18.19 -18.93 -2.35
N ASP A 85 18.73 -17.78 -1.97
CA ASP A 85 19.78 -17.68 -0.95
C ASP A 85 19.22 -17.66 0.47
N GLN A 86 18.90 -18.84 0.99
CA GLN A 86 18.37 -19.01 2.35
C GLN A 86 19.42 -18.77 3.47
N ASN A 87 20.71 -18.69 3.11
CA ASN A 87 21.80 -18.51 4.08
C ASN A 87 22.16 -17.04 4.27
N ASN A 88 21.86 -16.20 3.30
CA ASN A 88 22.01 -14.76 3.42
C ASN A 88 20.99 -14.19 4.40
N ARG A 89 21.44 -13.93 5.63
CA ARG A 89 20.66 -13.22 6.65
C ARG A 89 20.78 -11.71 6.52
N GLU A 90 21.76 -11.20 5.77
CA GLU A 90 21.97 -9.75 5.59
C GLU A 90 20.77 -9.12 4.88
N GLN A 91 20.20 -9.78 3.86
CA GLN A 91 18.98 -9.27 3.19
C GLN A 91 17.78 -9.09 4.13
N VAL A 92 17.67 -9.93 5.17
CA VAL A 92 16.64 -9.80 6.22
C VAL A 92 16.99 -8.65 7.15
N ASN A 93 18.24 -8.56 7.59
CA ASN A 93 18.70 -7.49 8.48
C ASN A 93 18.54 -6.11 7.83
N ASP A 94 18.87 -5.97 6.56
CA ASP A 94 18.70 -4.72 5.80
C ASP A 94 17.23 -4.32 5.68
N LEU A 95 16.34 -5.30 5.46
CA LEU A 95 14.90 -5.06 5.44
C LEU A 95 14.39 -4.61 6.81
N LEU A 96 14.81 -5.27 7.89
CA LEU A 96 14.43 -4.91 9.25
C LEU A 96 14.94 -3.51 9.62
N GLN A 97 16.19 -3.17 9.29
CA GLN A 97 16.74 -1.83 9.54
C GLN A 97 15.97 -0.74 8.78
N LYS A 98 15.56 -1.03 7.54
CA LYS A 98 14.68 -0.15 6.76
C LYS A 98 13.31 0.04 7.44
N ILE A 99 12.72 -1.04 7.94
CA ILE A 99 11.43 -1.00 8.67
C ILE A 99 11.57 -0.19 9.97
N ASP A 100 12.63 -0.41 10.75
CA ASP A 100 12.88 0.32 11.99
C ASP A 100 13.04 1.82 11.73
N THR A 101 13.77 2.18 10.67
CA THR A 101 13.94 3.59 10.24
C THR A 101 12.60 4.20 9.83
N MET A 102 11.75 3.45 9.12
CA MET A 102 10.42 3.91 8.73
C MET A 102 9.54 4.16 9.96
N VAL A 103 9.49 3.20 10.90
CA VAL A 103 8.68 3.30 12.12
C VAL A 103 9.16 4.43 13.02
N TRP A 104 10.47 4.62 13.13
CA TRP A 104 11.05 5.73 13.88
C TRP A 104 10.61 7.10 13.32
N ASN A 105 10.58 7.24 12.00
CA ASN A 105 10.27 8.52 11.34
C ASN A 105 8.77 8.79 11.19
N GLN A 106 7.94 7.74 11.03
CA GLN A 106 6.54 7.87 10.60
C GLN A 106 5.53 7.22 11.56
N GLY A 107 6.00 6.46 12.55
CA GLY A 107 5.15 5.71 13.46
C GLY A 107 4.46 4.51 12.80
N TYR A 108 3.38 4.04 13.42
CA TYR A 108 2.61 2.89 12.95
C TYR A 108 1.41 3.33 12.12
N TYR A 109 1.01 2.49 11.17
CA TYR A 109 -0.33 2.60 10.60
C TYR A 109 -1.35 2.02 11.59
N THR A 110 -2.04 2.89 12.34
CA THR A 110 -2.85 2.50 13.52
C THR A 110 -4.29 2.12 13.19
N SER A 111 -4.94 1.37 14.08
CA SER A 111 -6.38 1.04 14.03
C SER A 111 -7.29 2.26 13.85
N GLU A 112 -6.94 3.41 14.43
CA GLU A 112 -7.67 4.67 14.23
C GLU A 112 -7.55 5.16 12.79
N MET A 113 -6.37 5.06 12.16
CA MET A 113 -6.20 5.39 10.74
C MET A 113 -7.04 4.47 9.84
N TYR A 114 -7.16 3.18 10.16
CA TYR A 114 -8.09 2.26 9.47
C TYR A 114 -9.55 2.75 9.58
N GLN A 115 -10.00 3.10 10.79
CA GLN A 115 -11.36 3.59 11.02
C GLN A 115 -11.62 4.93 10.32
N LEU A 116 -10.67 5.86 10.41
CA LEU A 116 -10.74 7.16 9.72
C LEU A 116 -10.82 6.99 8.21
N ALA A 117 -10.07 6.06 7.62
CA ALA A 117 -10.16 5.76 6.18
C ALA A 117 -11.55 5.24 5.77
N GLN A 118 -12.16 4.37 6.58
CA GLN A 118 -13.53 3.88 6.35
C GLN A 118 -14.58 4.99 6.50
N ILE A 119 -14.51 5.78 7.59
CA ILE A 119 -15.41 6.91 7.84
C ILE A 119 -15.29 7.93 6.72
N THR A 120 -14.08 8.30 6.31
CA THR A 120 -13.85 9.28 5.23
C THR A 120 -14.45 8.79 3.90
N THR A 121 -14.35 7.50 3.62
CA THR A 121 -14.96 6.88 2.43
C THR A 121 -16.49 6.93 2.50
N PHE A 122 -17.08 6.61 3.66
CA PHE A 122 -18.52 6.72 3.89
C PHE A 122 -19.01 8.17 3.78
N GLU A 123 -18.33 9.12 4.41
CA GLU A 123 -18.64 10.55 4.35
C GLU A 123 -18.60 11.08 2.92
N ARG A 124 -17.60 10.66 2.12
CA ARG A 124 -17.55 10.99 0.69
C ARG A 124 -18.74 10.41 -0.08
N PHE A 125 -19.05 9.14 0.13
CA PHE A 125 -20.20 8.49 -0.48
C PHE A 125 -21.50 9.21 -0.11
N TRP A 126 -21.71 9.45 1.18
CA TRP A 126 -22.88 10.16 1.69
C TRP A 126 -22.94 11.58 1.13
N LYS A 127 -21.84 12.32 1.06
CA LYS A 127 -21.81 13.67 0.48
C LYS A 127 -22.30 13.69 -0.97
N ILE A 128 -21.93 12.69 -1.78
CA ILE A 128 -22.35 12.58 -3.19
C ILE A 128 -23.82 12.14 -3.29
N HIS A 129 -24.22 11.13 -2.52
CA HIS A 129 -25.49 10.44 -2.72
C HIS A 129 -26.60 10.87 -1.75
N LYS A 130 -26.33 11.73 -0.74
CA LYS A 130 -27.33 12.14 0.26
C LYS A 130 -28.60 12.74 -0.35
N ASN A 131 -28.46 13.52 -1.43
CA ASN A 131 -29.63 14.16 -2.06
C ASN A 131 -30.48 13.13 -2.81
N PHE A 132 -29.84 12.14 -3.44
CA PHE A 132 -30.52 11.00 -4.05
C PHE A 132 -31.28 10.16 -3.01
N PHE A 133 -30.63 9.80 -1.90
CA PHE A 133 -31.29 9.03 -0.84
C PHE A 133 -32.41 9.81 -0.14
N LYS A 134 -32.24 11.12 0.08
CA LYS A 134 -33.32 12.00 0.58
C LYS A 134 -34.52 12.02 -0.37
N ALA A 135 -34.29 12.10 -1.68
CA ALA A 135 -35.36 12.07 -2.67
C ALA A 135 -36.08 10.71 -2.71
N MET A 136 -35.34 9.60 -2.62
CA MET A 136 -35.93 8.26 -2.53
C MET A 136 -36.80 8.09 -1.28
N ILE A 137 -36.31 8.49 -0.11
CA ILE A 137 -37.07 8.39 1.16
C ILE A 137 -38.36 9.22 1.06
N ALA A 138 -38.27 10.47 0.56
CA ALA A 138 -39.45 11.31 0.36
C ALA A 138 -40.45 10.72 -0.64
N PHE A 139 -39.96 10.10 -1.72
CA PHE A 139 -40.80 9.40 -2.70
C PHE A 139 -41.58 8.25 -2.05
N PHE A 140 -40.92 7.40 -1.25
CA PHE A 140 -41.58 6.28 -0.58
C PHE A 140 -42.51 6.73 0.57
N GLN A 141 -42.19 7.81 1.27
CA GLN A 141 -43.04 8.37 2.32
C GLN A 141 -44.30 9.06 1.77
N ASN A 142 -44.28 9.54 0.52
CA ASN A 142 -45.42 10.15 -0.14
C ASN A 142 -46.31 9.16 -0.91
N MET A 143 -45.95 7.87 -0.91
CA MET A 143 -46.78 6.79 -1.50
C MET A 143 -47.71 6.10 -0.48
N SER A 144 -47.69 6.53 0.79
CA SER A 144 -48.63 6.12 1.84
C SER A 144 -49.54 7.27 2.22
#